data_AF-A0A2Y9BKA8-F1
#
_entry.id   AF-A0A2Y9BKA8-F1
#
_cell.length_a   1.000
_cell.length_b   1.000
_cell.length_c   1.000
_cell.angle_alpha   90.00
_cell.angle_beta   90.00
_cell.angle_gamma   90.00
#
_symmetry.space_group_name_H-M   'P 1'
#
loop_
_entity.id
_entity.type
_entity.pdbx_description
1 polymer ?
#
loop_
_entity_poly.entity_id
_entity_poly.type
_entity_poly.pdbx_seq_one_letter_code
_entity_poly.pdbx_strand_id
1 'polypeptide(L)'
;MAALLLLVDLWLFSRMSVQEEFSEHLSMRFREGTISEGAFDAFMESRSKEEFSLAAVWKSDGEAAAAAKNTGRREQLKCYRIKGQPEAVFGVTLCLGRYFFQDEEDACLLDQKAAQCLFGTEDAVGNIVELDGKKYQVAGILSGGRMVCAIPADKGAAFDGIAVCRASSKQSVKNSIKTLEMYFGNADEVIDGQFYFSSAYILFALNLAVTWFMICFLIGFSASRPVKILFLVTGGVFAVLILIMGIRFSGLGREYLPTYWSDFEFYENLWREKADAVKQLSRHQEFWQEQLIWTRWLQAVIGNLVLIGVQILTVYVTIDITRSMQLHTRKGMHRKRRNEDGSKA
;
A
#
# COMPACT_ATOMS: atom_id res chain seq x y z
N MET A 1 -26.25 10.61 8.12
CA MET A 1 -25.71 9.64 7.15
C MET A 1 -24.68 10.26 6.21
N ALA A 2 -24.99 11.35 5.48
CA ALA A 2 -24.02 12.05 4.62
C ALA A 2 -22.73 12.47 5.35
N ALA A 3 -22.83 13.02 6.57
CA ALA A 3 -21.66 13.37 7.38
C ALA A 3 -20.80 12.15 7.77
N LEU A 4 -21.40 10.98 7.96
CA LEU A 4 -20.67 9.75 8.28
C LEU A 4 -19.93 9.20 7.05
N LEU A 5 -20.53 9.29 5.87
CA LEU A 5 -19.86 8.93 4.61
C LEU A 5 -18.65 9.84 4.35
N LEU A 6 -18.81 11.15 4.55
CA LEU A 6 -17.70 12.11 4.41
C LEU A 6 -16.56 11.87 5.41
N LEU A 7 -16.86 11.49 6.65
CA LEU A 7 -15.84 11.12 7.63
C LEU A 7 -15.08 9.84 7.22
N VAL A 8 -15.77 8.87 6.64
CA VAL A 8 -15.15 7.65 6.10
C VAL A 8 -14.29 7.97 4.88
N ASP A 9 -14.75 8.84 3.98
CA ASP A 9 -13.97 9.31 2.82
C ASP A 9 -12.69 10.05 3.24
N LEU A 10 -12.79 10.93 4.24
CA LEU A 10 -11.62 11.62 4.80
C LEU A 10 -10.65 10.65 5.47
N TRP A 11 -11.17 9.66 6.19
CA TRP A 11 -10.34 8.61 6.79
C TRP A 11 -9.64 7.76 5.72
N LEU A 12 -10.34 7.35 4.65
CA LEU A 12 -9.76 6.64 3.52
C LEU A 12 -8.69 7.48 2.81
N PHE A 13 -8.98 8.75 2.54
CA PHE A 13 -8.03 9.68 1.95
C PHE A 13 -6.76 9.80 2.77
N SER A 14 -6.88 9.97 4.09
CA SER A 14 -5.74 10.00 5.00
C SER A 14 -4.95 8.69 4.97
N ARG A 15 -5.59 7.52 4.84
CA ARG A 15 -4.86 6.24 4.76
C ARG A 15 -4.08 6.09 3.46
N MET A 16 -4.64 6.55 2.34
CA MET A 16 -3.98 6.50 1.04
C MET A 16 -2.83 7.51 0.91
N SER A 17 -2.97 8.71 1.48
CA SER A 17 -1.90 9.72 1.40
C SER A 17 -0.61 9.23 2.06
N VAL A 18 -0.70 8.48 3.15
CA VAL A 18 0.47 7.87 3.80
C VAL A 18 1.00 6.66 3.00
N GLN A 19 0.25 6.13 2.03
CA GLN A 19 0.73 5.07 1.15
C GLN A 19 1.59 5.60 -0.01
N GLU A 20 1.52 6.91 -0.30
CA GLU A 20 2.38 7.58 -1.28
C GLU A 20 3.87 7.42 -0.94
N GLU A 21 4.21 7.37 0.35
CA GLU A 21 5.56 7.12 0.88
C GLU A 21 6.18 5.82 0.36
N PHE A 22 5.36 4.83 0.00
CA PHE A 22 5.83 3.55 -0.51
C PHE A 22 5.80 3.47 -2.03
N SER A 23 5.28 4.48 -2.73
CA SER A 23 5.12 4.42 -4.19
C SER A 23 6.45 4.25 -4.94
N GLU A 24 7.56 4.71 -4.36
CA GLU A 24 8.90 4.64 -4.95
C GLU A 24 9.66 3.36 -4.60
N HIS A 25 9.16 2.60 -3.62
CA HIS A 25 9.78 1.39 -3.13
C HIS A 25 9.60 0.23 -4.11
N LEU A 26 10.70 -0.44 -4.41
CA LEU A 26 10.74 -1.68 -5.18
C LEU A 26 11.64 -2.67 -4.43
N SER A 27 11.11 -3.86 -4.14
CA SER A 27 11.91 -4.94 -3.59
C SER A 27 11.80 -6.18 -4.47
N MET A 28 12.92 -6.87 -4.65
CA MET A 28 13.02 -8.09 -5.44
C MET A 28 13.70 -9.17 -4.61
N ARG A 29 13.10 -10.37 -4.63
CA ARG A 29 13.65 -11.56 -3.97
C ARG A 29 14.15 -12.54 -5.00
N PHE A 30 15.26 -13.15 -4.66
CA PHE A 30 15.92 -14.16 -5.46
C PHE A 30 16.06 -15.42 -4.62
N ARG A 31 16.45 -16.51 -5.27
CA ARG A 31 16.93 -17.70 -4.58
C ARG A 31 18.09 -17.31 -3.65
N GLU A 32 18.15 -17.95 -2.48
CA GLU A 32 19.18 -17.68 -1.47
C GLU A 32 20.59 -17.63 -2.07
N GLY A 33 21.32 -16.56 -1.72
CA GLY A 33 22.70 -16.33 -2.16
C GLY A 33 22.89 -16.03 -3.65
N THR A 34 21.85 -15.67 -4.40
CA THR A 34 21.98 -15.35 -5.84
C THR A 34 22.77 -14.07 -6.09
N ILE A 35 22.59 -13.04 -5.26
CA ILE A 35 23.23 -11.75 -5.47
C ILE A 35 24.64 -11.80 -4.85
N SER A 36 25.67 -11.75 -5.69
CA SER A 36 27.04 -11.61 -5.20
C SER A 36 27.35 -10.17 -4.76
N GLU A 37 28.26 -10.03 -3.79
CA GLU A 37 28.77 -8.71 -3.38
C GLU A 37 29.28 -7.87 -4.56
N GLY A 38 30.07 -8.49 -5.45
CA GLY A 38 30.66 -7.80 -6.61
C GLY A 38 29.61 -7.33 -7.63
N ALA A 39 28.53 -8.08 -7.82
CA ALA A 39 27.42 -7.65 -8.68
C ALA A 39 26.70 -6.44 -8.09
N PHE A 40 26.51 -6.40 -6.76
CA PHE A 40 25.92 -5.26 -6.09
C PHE A 40 26.84 -4.03 -6.14
N ASP A 41 28.15 -4.20 -5.94
CA ASP A 41 29.10 -3.09 -6.05
C ASP A 41 29.13 -2.52 -7.47
N ALA A 42 29.16 -3.38 -8.50
CA ALA A 42 29.08 -2.94 -9.89
C ALA A 42 27.79 -2.17 -10.19
N PHE A 43 26.65 -2.61 -9.64
CA PHE A 43 25.38 -1.88 -9.72
C PHE A 43 25.47 -0.53 -9.00
N MET A 44 26.06 -0.47 -7.81
CA MET A 44 26.17 0.76 -7.02
C MET A 44 27.10 1.79 -7.64
N GLU A 45 28.12 1.36 -8.38
CA GLU A 45 29.04 2.21 -9.14
C GLU A 45 28.42 2.74 -10.43
N SER A 46 27.63 1.92 -11.11
CA SER A 46 27.01 2.27 -12.40
C SER A 46 25.65 2.95 -12.27
N ARG A 47 24.96 2.80 -11.13
CA ARG A 47 23.61 3.35 -10.96
C ARG A 47 23.61 4.85 -11.11
N SER A 48 22.61 5.36 -11.83
CA SER A 48 22.29 6.77 -11.76
C SER A 48 21.54 7.06 -10.46
N LYS A 49 22.01 8.03 -9.67
CA LYS A 49 21.24 8.55 -8.52
C LYS A 49 19.94 9.23 -8.96
N GLU A 50 19.83 9.60 -10.23
CA GLU A 50 18.59 10.07 -10.83
C GLU A 50 17.61 8.92 -11.10
N GLU A 51 18.04 7.66 -11.11
CA GLU A 51 17.20 6.47 -11.28
C GLU A 51 16.87 5.82 -9.92
N PHE A 52 17.90 5.59 -9.10
CA PHE A 52 17.75 5.01 -7.77
C PHE A 52 18.34 5.94 -6.71
N SER A 53 17.48 6.49 -5.86
CA SER A 53 17.88 7.34 -4.74
C SER A 53 18.55 6.51 -3.65
N LEU A 54 17.98 5.33 -3.36
CA LEU A 54 18.48 4.41 -2.34
C LEU A 54 18.57 2.97 -2.88
N ALA A 55 19.51 2.20 -2.36
CA ALA A 55 19.60 0.77 -2.62
C ALA A 55 20.32 0.02 -1.50
N ALA A 56 19.84 -1.18 -1.19
CA ALA A 56 20.49 -2.13 -0.32
C ALA A 56 20.14 -3.57 -0.68
N VAL A 57 21.10 -4.46 -0.49
CA VAL A 57 20.91 -5.91 -0.55
C VAL A 57 20.89 -6.48 0.85
N TRP A 58 20.14 -7.55 1.03
CA TRP A 58 19.96 -8.18 2.31
C TRP A 58 20.03 -9.70 2.21
N LYS A 59 20.48 -10.31 3.30
CA LYS A 59 20.53 -11.76 3.50
C LYS A 59 19.84 -12.10 4.81
N SER A 60 19.01 -13.13 4.81
CA SER A 60 18.44 -13.69 6.04
C SER A 60 19.41 -14.73 6.63
N ASP A 61 19.82 -14.53 7.87
CA ASP A 61 20.61 -15.52 8.62
C ASP A 61 19.70 -16.42 9.49
N GLY A 62 18.37 -16.27 9.36
CA GLY A 62 17.39 -17.01 10.16
C GLY A 62 17.25 -16.47 11.58
N GLU A 63 16.90 -17.35 12.51
CA GLU A 63 16.78 -17.00 13.94
C GLU A 63 18.11 -17.23 14.67
N ALA A 64 18.59 -16.20 15.37
CA ALA A 64 19.80 -16.25 16.17
C ALA A 64 19.56 -15.74 17.59
N ALA A 65 20.26 -16.34 18.56
CA ALA A 65 20.15 -15.98 19.95
C ALA A 65 20.94 -14.69 20.23
N ALA A 66 20.24 -13.63 20.60
CA ALA A 66 20.81 -12.36 21.00
C ALA A 66 20.83 -12.23 22.53
N ALA A 67 21.91 -11.69 23.08
CA ALA A 67 22.02 -11.39 24.50
C ALA A 67 22.21 -9.89 24.74
N ALA A 68 21.42 -9.31 25.62
CA ALA A 68 21.63 -7.96 26.11
C ALA A 68 22.75 -7.97 27.16
N LYS A 69 23.89 -7.35 26.84
CA LYS A 69 25.08 -7.40 27.72
C LYS A 69 24.81 -6.81 29.11
N ASN A 70 24.03 -5.74 29.18
CA ASN A 70 23.79 -4.99 30.42
C ASN A 70 22.75 -5.65 31.33
N THR A 71 21.77 -6.36 30.76
CA THR A 71 20.67 -6.97 31.51
C THR A 71 20.83 -8.48 31.68
N GLY A 72 21.71 -9.12 30.90
CA GLY A 72 21.87 -10.57 30.83
C GLY A 72 20.71 -11.32 30.16
N ARG A 73 19.67 -10.60 29.69
CA ARG A 73 18.52 -11.21 29.02
C ARG A 73 18.93 -11.76 27.66
N ARG A 74 18.25 -12.82 27.24
CA ARG A 74 18.49 -13.50 25.97
C ARG A 74 17.18 -13.72 25.24
N GLU A 75 17.18 -13.47 23.94
CA GLU A 75 16.00 -13.60 23.06
C GLU A 75 16.41 -14.19 21.72
N GLN A 76 15.46 -14.84 21.05
CA GLN A 76 15.64 -15.27 19.66
C GLN A 76 15.18 -14.16 18.73
N LEU A 77 16.08 -13.71 17.86
CA LEU A 77 15.83 -12.64 16.89
C LEU A 77 15.96 -13.16 15.47
N LYS A 78 15.17 -12.60 14.56
CA LYS A 78 15.37 -12.77 13.12
C LYS A 78 16.49 -11.85 12.67
N CYS A 79 17.60 -12.44 12.23
CA CYS A 79 18.82 -11.71 11.92
C CYS A 79 18.99 -11.51 10.41
N TYR A 80 19.35 -10.28 10.04
CA TYR A 80 19.61 -9.90 8.66
C TYR A 80 20.96 -9.24 8.52
N ARG A 81 21.67 -9.58 7.45
CA ARG A 81 22.86 -8.87 7.00
C ARG A 81 22.51 -7.95 5.85
N ILE A 82 22.95 -6.70 5.93
CA ILE A 82 22.61 -5.68 4.93
C ILE A 82 23.88 -5.03 4.41
N LYS A 83 23.95 -4.86 3.08
CA LYS A 83 24.96 -4.03 2.41
C LYS A 83 24.26 -2.93 1.60
N GLY A 84 24.82 -1.73 1.65
CA GLY A 84 24.24 -0.53 1.03
C GLY A 84 23.55 0.36 2.06
N GLN A 85 22.43 0.95 1.68
CA GLN A 85 21.68 1.92 2.49
C GLN A 85 20.44 1.24 3.11
N PRO A 86 20.45 0.87 4.41
CA PRO A 86 19.37 0.11 5.04
C PRO A 86 17.98 0.78 4.95
N GLU A 87 17.96 2.10 4.76
CA GLU A 87 16.77 2.89 4.42
C GLU A 87 16.00 2.31 3.23
N ALA A 88 16.66 1.68 2.26
CA ALA A 88 15.97 1.11 1.10
C ALA A 88 15.09 -0.10 1.49
N VAL A 89 15.53 -0.87 2.50
CA VAL A 89 14.83 -2.06 3.02
C VAL A 89 13.76 -1.67 4.04
N PHE A 90 14.12 -0.77 4.96
CA PHE A 90 13.29 -0.42 6.12
C PHE A 90 12.49 0.88 5.97
N GLY A 91 12.82 1.71 4.98
CA GLY A 91 12.15 2.98 4.65
C GLY A 91 11.85 3.85 5.85
N VAL A 92 10.57 4.16 6.05
CA VAL A 92 10.10 5.10 7.09
C VAL A 92 9.93 4.46 8.47
N THR A 93 10.46 3.25 8.69
CA THR A 93 10.26 2.54 9.96
C THR A 93 11.21 3.00 11.07
N LEU A 94 12.29 3.74 10.79
CA LEU A 94 13.18 4.24 11.85
C LEU A 94 12.45 5.19 12.82
N CYS A 95 12.38 4.81 14.09
CA CYS A 95 11.73 5.57 15.16
C CYS A 95 12.72 6.39 15.98
N LEU A 96 13.88 5.81 16.28
CA LEU A 96 14.91 6.40 17.14
C LEU A 96 16.30 6.11 16.56
N GLY A 97 17.25 7.00 16.83
CA GLY A 97 18.64 6.85 16.40
C GLY A 97 18.82 7.10 14.90
N ARG A 98 19.63 6.26 14.25
CA ARG A 98 19.94 6.33 12.82
C ARG A 98 20.14 4.94 12.22
N TYR A 99 20.11 4.87 10.90
CA TYR A 99 20.66 3.73 10.18
C TYR A 99 22.19 3.69 10.31
N PHE A 100 22.77 2.49 10.27
CA PHE A 100 24.23 2.33 10.26
C PHE A 100 24.82 2.69 8.89
N PHE A 101 26.06 3.17 8.90
CA PHE A 101 26.80 3.50 7.67
C PHE A 101 27.44 2.25 7.06
N GLN A 102 27.83 2.34 5.79
CA GLN A 102 28.37 1.21 5.03
C GLN A 102 29.71 0.70 5.56
N ASP A 103 30.46 1.54 6.27
CA ASP A 103 31.78 1.27 6.86
C ASP A 103 31.71 0.88 8.35
N GLU A 104 30.53 0.90 8.96
CA GLU A 104 30.34 0.41 10.32
C GLU A 104 30.23 -1.11 10.30
N GLU A 105 31.00 -1.79 11.16
CA GLU A 105 30.95 -3.26 11.30
C GLU A 105 30.28 -3.70 12.61
N ASP A 106 30.34 -2.86 13.66
CA ASP A 106 29.90 -3.16 15.02
C ASP A 106 28.59 -2.45 15.40
N ALA A 107 27.72 -2.18 14.42
CA ALA A 107 26.43 -1.53 14.62
C ALA A 107 25.27 -2.50 14.35
N CYS A 108 24.13 -2.32 15.02
CA CYS A 108 22.90 -3.04 14.69
C CYS A 108 21.66 -2.14 14.77
N LEU A 109 20.61 -2.58 14.07
CA LEU A 109 19.25 -2.04 14.19
C LEU A 109 18.38 -3.10 14.83
N LEU A 110 17.55 -2.70 15.78
CA LEU A 110 16.55 -3.57 16.40
C LEU A 110 15.16 -3.05 16.09
N ASP A 111 14.16 -3.93 15.99
CA ASP A 111 12.78 -3.44 16.09
C ASP A 111 12.38 -3.15 17.55
N GLN A 112 11.32 -2.36 17.73
CA GLN A 112 10.82 -1.95 19.04
C GLN A 112 10.57 -3.13 19.99
N LYS A 113 10.05 -4.24 19.46
CA LYS A 113 9.78 -5.44 20.25
C LYS A 113 11.06 -6.14 20.70
N ALA A 114 12.05 -6.28 19.82
CA ALA A 114 13.36 -6.81 20.18
C ALA A 114 14.02 -5.95 21.27
N ALA A 115 13.98 -4.62 21.13
CA ALA A 115 14.49 -3.69 22.11
C ALA A 115 13.82 -3.86 23.48
N GLN A 116 12.48 -3.93 23.49
CA GLN A 116 11.70 -4.11 24.71
C GLN A 116 11.98 -5.46 25.40
N CYS A 117 12.07 -6.56 24.66
CA CYS A 117 12.36 -7.88 25.24
C CYS A 117 13.79 -7.94 25.81
N LEU A 118 14.78 -7.49 25.05
CA LEU A 118 16.20 -7.52 25.44
C LEU A 118 16.54 -6.55 26.58
N PHE A 119 16.07 -5.31 26.51
CA PHE A 119 16.49 -4.23 27.39
C PHE A 119 15.40 -3.74 28.35
N GLY A 120 14.14 -4.14 28.15
CA GLY A 120 13.01 -3.64 28.93
C GLY A 120 12.57 -2.22 28.55
N THR A 121 13.03 -1.70 27.42
CA THR A 121 12.77 -0.34 26.92
C THR A 121 12.64 -0.35 25.40
N GLU A 122 11.79 0.52 24.86
CA GLU A 122 11.69 0.76 23.41
C GLU A 122 12.82 1.67 22.89
N ASP A 123 13.45 2.45 23.78
CA ASP A 123 14.67 3.19 23.48
C ASP A 123 15.88 2.43 24.01
N ALA A 124 16.49 1.62 23.13
CA ALA A 124 17.71 0.89 23.43
C ALA A 124 18.92 1.41 22.64
N VAL A 125 18.84 2.62 22.05
CA VAL A 125 19.94 3.20 21.27
C VAL A 125 21.18 3.33 22.15
N GLY A 126 22.33 2.93 21.63
CA GLY A 126 23.62 2.94 22.32
C GLY A 126 23.89 1.70 23.20
N ASN A 127 22.89 0.85 23.46
CA ASN A 127 23.10 -0.41 24.19
C ASN A 127 23.86 -1.44 23.33
N ILE A 128 24.40 -2.47 23.99
CA ILE A 128 25.17 -3.54 23.34
C ILE A 128 24.37 -4.84 23.31
N VAL A 129 24.22 -5.38 22.11
CA VAL A 129 23.71 -6.72 21.83
C VAL A 129 24.90 -7.62 21.49
N GLU A 130 24.92 -8.82 22.07
CA GLU A 130 25.85 -9.88 21.68
C GLU A 130 25.13 -10.91 20.81
N LEU A 131 25.65 -11.16 19.61
CA LEU A 131 25.13 -12.08 18.60
C LEU A 131 26.30 -12.92 18.09
N ASP A 132 26.20 -14.25 18.17
CA ASP A 132 27.26 -15.20 17.79
C ASP A 132 28.65 -14.86 18.36
N GLY A 133 28.68 -14.34 19.60
CA GLY A 133 29.91 -13.92 20.29
C GLY A 133 30.51 -12.60 19.81
N LYS A 134 29.92 -11.93 18.82
CA LYS A 134 30.25 -10.58 18.37
C LYS A 134 29.36 -9.54 19.07
N LYS A 135 29.88 -8.34 19.27
CA LYS A 135 29.19 -7.26 19.98
C LYS A 135 28.79 -6.17 18.99
N TYR A 136 27.52 -5.81 19.04
CA TYR A 136 26.94 -4.78 18.20
C TYR A 136 26.32 -3.69 19.08
N GLN A 137 26.64 -2.43 18.77
CA GLN A 137 25.98 -1.29 19.37
C GLN A 137 24.68 -0.97 18.61
N VAL A 138 23.57 -0.82 19.34
CA VAL A 138 22.28 -0.44 18.75
C VAL A 138 22.38 0.99 18.22
N ALA A 139 22.41 1.15 16.89
CA ALA A 139 22.48 2.44 16.22
C ALA A 139 21.09 3.08 16.06
N GLY A 140 20.05 2.26 15.94
CA GLY A 140 18.68 2.72 15.73
C GLY A 140 17.62 1.68 16.05
N ILE A 141 16.41 2.18 16.29
CA ILE A 141 15.22 1.36 16.58
C ILE A 141 14.21 1.52 15.45
N LEU A 142 13.77 0.39 14.89
CA LEU A 142 12.76 0.29 13.84
C LEU A 142 11.38 0.05 14.45
N SER A 143 10.35 0.66 13.88
CA SER A 143 8.95 0.31 14.09
C SER A 143 8.77 -1.16 13.74
N GLY A 144 8.18 -1.94 14.63
CA GLY A 144 7.85 -3.33 14.32
C GLY A 144 7.75 -4.23 15.53
N GLY A 145 7.12 -5.38 15.29
CA GLY A 145 6.86 -6.41 16.30
C GLY A 145 7.36 -7.80 15.92
N ARG A 146 8.39 -7.89 15.09
CA ARG A 146 8.88 -9.12 14.44
C ARG A 146 10.15 -9.69 15.06
N MET A 147 10.67 -9.09 16.13
CA MET A 147 11.91 -9.50 16.80
C MET A 147 13.11 -9.44 15.84
N VAL A 148 13.23 -8.34 15.08
CA VAL A 148 14.26 -8.20 14.03
C VAL A 148 15.55 -7.60 14.59
N CYS A 149 16.69 -8.14 14.15
CA CYS A 149 17.99 -7.50 14.26
C CYS A 149 18.65 -7.42 12.88
N ALA A 150 19.06 -6.23 12.45
CA ALA A 150 19.83 -6.04 11.22
C ALA A 150 21.25 -5.58 11.54
N ILE A 151 22.23 -6.17 10.89
CA ILE A 151 23.64 -5.86 11.03
C ILE A 151 24.28 -5.62 9.66
N PRO A 152 25.40 -4.89 9.58
CA PRO A 152 26.25 -4.82 8.39
C PRO A 152 26.65 -6.20 7.89
N ALA A 153 26.68 -6.38 6.58
CA ALA A 153 27.11 -7.62 5.96
C ALA A 153 28.64 -7.79 6.03
N ASP A 154 29.11 -9.04 6.19
CA ASP A 154 30.54 -9.35 6.07
C ASP A 154 30.99 -9.20 4.61
N LYS A 155 32.28 -8.91 4.40
CA LYS A 155 32.91 -8.92 3.07
C LYS A 155 32.80 -10.31 2.45
N GLY A 156 32.50 -10.35 1.15
CA GLY A 156 32.30 -11.55 0.35
C GLY A 156 30.93 -12.21 0.49
N ALA A 157 30.00 -11.59 1.22
CA ALA A 157 28.66 -12.15 1.41
C ALA A 157 27.87 -12.26 0.10
N ALA A 158 27.00 -13.27 0.04
CA ALA A 158 25.96 -13.38 -0.97
C ALA A 158 24.60 -13.03 -0.34
N PHE A 159 23.69 -12.50 -1.15
CA PHE A 159 22.42 -11.92 -0.70
C PHE A 159 21.21 -12.56 -1.37
N ASP A 160 20.08 -12.51 -0.67
CA ASP A 160 18.83 -13.18 -1.03
C ASP A 160 17.85 -12.21 -1.69
N GLY A 161 18.02 -10.91 -1.47
CA GLY A 161 17.16 -9.89 -2.03
C GLY A 161 17.80 -8.52 -2.13
N ILE A 162 17.14 -7.67 -2.89
CA ILE A 162 17.47 -6.25 -3.03
C ILE A 162 16.22 -5.41 -2.77
N ALA A 163 16.42 -4.25 -2.16
CA ALA A 163 15.44 -3.20 -2.08
C ALA A 163 16.05 -1.91 -2.63
N VAL A 164 15.27 -1.19 -3.42
CA VAL A 164 15.64 0.11 -3.97
C VAL A 164 14.50 1.10 -3.78
N CYS A 165 14.87 2.37 -3.63
CA CYS A 165 13.94 3.48 -3.79
C CYS A 165 14.25 4.15 -5.12
N ARG A 166 13.26 4.23 -5.98
CA ARG A 166 13.37 5.01 -7.22
C ARG A 166 13.47 6.49 -6.87
N ALA A 167 14.17 7.26 -7.67
CA ALA A 167 14.30 8.69 -7.42
C ALA A 167 13.01 9.47 -7.70
N SER A 168 12.09 8.88 -8.49
CA SER A 168 10.75 9.42 -8.69
C SER A 168 9.74 8.33 -9.05
N SER A 169 8.55 8.42 -8.47
CA SER A 169 7.38 7.60 -8.85
C SER A 169 6.95 7.70 -10.33
N LYS A 170 7.42 8.73 -11.07
CA LYS A 170 7.18 8.88 -12.52
C LYS A 170 8.03 7.94 -13.38
N GLN A 171 9.10 7.39 -12.82
CA GLN A 171 9.96 6.46 -13.54
C GLN A 171 9.23 5.14 -13.81
N SER A 172 9.69 4.44 -14.84
CA SER A 172 9.12 3.16 -15.25
C SER A 172 9.58 2.07 -14.29
N VAL A 173 8.65 1.42 -13.57
CA VAL A 173 8.95 0.30 -12.67
C VAL A 173 9.55 -0.86 -13.46
N LYS A 174 8.98 -1.22 -14.61
CA LYS A 174 9.49 -2.29 -15.49
C LYS A 174 10.89 -2.00 -16.01
N ASN A 175 11.22 -0.73 -16.28
CA ASN A 175 12.61 -0.39 -16.60
C ASN A 175 13.51 -0.59 -15.39
N SER A 176 13.10 -0.15 -14.20
CA SER A 176 13.86 -0.41 -12.97
C SER A 176 14.05 -1.90 -12.70
N ILE A 177 12.99 -2.72 -12.85
CA ILE A 177 13.06 -4.19 -12.73
C ILE A 177 14.05 -4.73 -13.76
N LYS A 178 13.93 -4.37 -15.03
CA LYS A 178 14.88 -4.81 -16.08
C LYS A 178 16.32 -4.41 -15.78
N THR A 179 16.53 -3.19 -15.27
CA THR A 179 17.85 -2.72 -14.84
C THR A 179 18.41 -3.66 -13.78
N LEU A 180 17.63 -3.96 -12.74
CA LEU A 180 18.04 -4.89 -11.68
C LEU A 180 18.25 -6.31 -12.20
N GLU A 181 17.39 -6.81 -13.10
CA GLU A 181 17.52 -8.14 -13.69
C GLU A 181 18.78 -8.29 -14.54
N MET A 182 19.28 -7.21 -15.17
CA MET A 182 20.56 -7.24 -15.88
C MET A 182 21.75 -7.49 -14.95
N TYR A 183 21.70 -7.06 -13.68
CA TYR A 183 22.77 -7.28 -12.71
C TYR A 183 22.61 -8.57 -11.91
N PHE A 184 21.37 -8.95 -11.59
CA PHE A 184 21.08 -9.98 -10.58
C PHE A 184 20.33 -11.20 -11.15
N GLY A 185 19.92 -11.17 -12.41
CA GLY A 185 19.07 -12.20 -13.02
C GLY A 185 17.58 -11.99 -12.72
N ASN A 186 16.75 -12.99 -13.03
CA ASN A 186 15.31 -12.88 -12.80
C ASN A 186 14.98 -13.10 -11.32
N ALA A 187 14.11 -12.24 -10.78
CA ALA A 187 13.60 -12.41 -9.42
C ALA A 187 12.47 -13.45 -9.36
N ASP A 188 12.38 -14.15 -8.24
CA ASP A 188 11.28 -15.07 -7.93
C ASP A 188 10.04 -14.29 -7.47
N GLU A 189 10.23 -13.17 -6.76
CA GLU A 189 9.16 -12.30 -6.28
C GLU A 189 9.54 -10.82 -6.44
N VAL A 190 8.56 -10.01 -6.82
CA VAL A 190 8.71 -8.56 -6.97
C VAL A 190 7.60 -7.83 -6.22
N ILE A 191 8.00 -6.95 -5.31
CA ILE A 191 7.12 -6.07 -4.54
C ILE A 191 7.24 -4.67 -5.14
N ASP A 192 6.22 -4.28 -5.89
CA ASP A 192 6.08 -2.93 -6.46
C ASP A 192 5.16 -2.07 -5.59
N GLY A 193 5.73 -1.12 -4.84
CA GLY A 193 4.96 -0.19 -4.01
C GLY A 193 4.04 0.73 -4.83
N GLN A 194 4.40 1.06 -6.07
CA GLN A 194 3.56 1.89 -6.96
C GLN A 194 2.28 1.17 -7.33
N PHE A 195 2.32 -0.14 -7.55
CA PHE A 195 1.14 -0.95 -7.81
C PHE A 195 0.11 -0.83 -6.66
N TYR A 196 0.57 -1.04 -5.42
CA TYR A 196 -0.31 -0.99 -4.25
C TYR A 196 -0.88 0.42 -4.05
N PHE A 197 -0.06 1.46 -4.18
CA PHE A 197 -0.53 2.85 -4.11
C PHE A 197 -1.55 3.17 -5.22
N SER A 198 -1.22 2.88 -6.47
CA SER A 198 -2.04 3.22 -7.63
C SER A 198 -3.40 2.53 -7.58
N SER A 199 -3.42 1.23 -7.24
CA SER A 199 -4.66 0.45 -7.17
C SER A 199 -5.59 0.92 -6.05
N ALA A 200 -5.06 1.25 -4.86
CA ALA A 200 -5.85 1.83 -3.78
C ALA A 200 -6.47 3.19 -4.19
N TYR A 201 -5.67 4.05 -4.84
CA TYR A 201 -6.11 5.37 -5.26
C TYR A 201 -7.18 5.31 -6.36
N ILE A 202 -7.03 4.41 -7.33
CA ILE A 202 -8.01 4.20 -8.40
C ILE A 202 -9.33 3.67 -7.84
N LEU A 203 -9.30 2.75 -6.88
CA LEU A 203 -10.50 2.27 -6.20
C LEU A 203 -11.22 3.38 -5.45
N PHE A 204 -10.47 4.28 -4.80
CA PHE A 204 -11.06 5.45 -4.17
C PHE A 204 -11.67 6.44 -5.16
N ALA A 205 -10.98 6.73 -6.27
CA ALA A 205 -11.53 7.57 -7.32
C ALA A 205 -12.82 6.96 -7.92
N LEU A 206 -12.85 5.63 -8.09
CA LEU A 206 -14.07 4.92 -8.49
C LEU A 206 -15.18 5.08 -7.46
N ASN A 207 -14.87 4.94 -6.18
CA ASN A 207 -15.85 5.15 -5.11
C ASN A 207 -16.43 6.58 -5.14
N LEU A 208 -15.58 7.60 -5.25
CA LEU A 208 -16.02 8.99 -5.36
C LEU A 208 -16.89 9.23 -6.60
N ALA A 209 -16.51 8.67 -7.74
CA ALA A 209 -17.28 8.77 -8.98
C ALA A 209 -18.66 8.14 -8.85
N VAL A 210 -18.75 6.95 -8.24
CA VAL A 210 -20.01 6.28 -7.93
C VAL A 210 -20.84 7.12 -6.98
N THR A 211 -20.26 7.59 -5.87
CA THR A 211 -20.94 8.45 -4.88
C THR A 211 -21.57 9.66 -5.54
N TRP A 212 -20.80 10.37 -6.36
CA TRP A 212 -21.25 11.55 -7.08
C TRP A 212 -22.42 11.23 -8.02
N PHE A 213 -22.27 10.17 -8.83
CA PHE A 213 -23.32 9.72 -9.74
C PHE A 213 -24.61 9.34 -8.99
N MET A 214 -24.50 8.62 -7.87
CA MET A 214 -25.63 8.20 -7.05
C MET A 214 -26.38 9.39 -6.43
N ILE A 215 -25.66 10.44 -5.98
CA ILE A 215 -26.27 11.68 -5.48
C ILE A 215 -27.09 12.35 -6.59
N CYS A 216 -26.51 12.53 -7.78
CA CYS A 216 -27.22 13.11 -8.92
C CYS A 216 -28.43 12.27 -9.32
N PHE A 217 -28.30 10.94 -9.33
CA PHE A 217 -29.39 10.01 -9.62
C PHE A 217 -30.56 10.18 -8.64
N LEU A 218 -30.28 10.24 -7.33
CA LEU A 218 -31.32 10.40 -6.29
C LEU A 218 -32.03 11.75 -6.38
N ILE A 219 -31.30 12.85 -6.62
CA ILE A 219 -31.90 14.18 -6.81
C ILE A 219 -32.78 14.20 -8.07
N GLY A 220 -32.29 13.58 -9.15
CA GLY A 220 -33.04 13.46 -10.39
C GLY A 220 -34.31 12.61 -10.22
N PHE A 221 -34.29 11.54 -9.43
CA PHE A 221 -35.37 10.54 -9.35
C PHE A 221 -36.77 11.14 -9.08
N SER A 222 -36.85 12.16 -8.23
CA SER A 222 -38.12 12.84 -7.88
C SER A 222 -38.45 14.03 -8.77
N ALA A 223 -37.58 14.40 -9.71
CA ALA A 223 -37.73 15.58 -10.55
C ALA A 223 -38.55 15.34 -11.83
N SER A 224 -38.84 16.41 -12.57
CA SER A 224 -39.46 16.35 -13.90
C SER A 224 -38.50 15.72 -14.93
N ARG A 225 -39.04 15.22 -16.07
CA ARG A 225 -38.22 14.60 -17.13
C ARG A 225 -37.01 15.43 -17.61
N PRO A 226 -37.11 16.74 -17.90
CA PRO A 226 -35.94 17.51 -18.34
C PRO A 226 -34.89 17.64 -17.23
N VAL A 227 -35.31 17.84 -15.98
CA VAL A 227 -34.41 17.96 -14.83
C VAL A 227 -33.71 16.63 -14.52
N LYS A 228 -34.42 15.51 -14.65
CA LYS A 228 -33.85 14.15 -14.57
C LYS A 228 -32.69 13.95 -15.52
N ILE A 229 -32.90 14.26 -16.80
CA ILE A 229 -31.88 14.09 -17.84
C ILE A 229 -30.67 14.97 -17.52
N LEU A 230 -30.89 16.22 -17.10
CA LEU A 230 -29.81 17.13 -16.70
C LEU A 230 -28.95 16.54 -15.57
N PHE A 231 -29.56 16.02 -14.50
CA PHE A 231 -28.81 15.42 -13.39
C PHE A 231 -28.07 14.14 -13.78
N LEU A 232 -28.65 13.30 -14.64
CA LEU A 232 -27.97 12.08 -15.13
C LEU A 232 -26.74 12.42 -15.98
N VAL A 233 -26.87 13.38 -16.90
CA VAL A 233 -25.76 13.81 -17.76
C VAL A 233 -24.67 14.48 -16.94
N THR A 234 -25.01 15.44 -16.09
CA THR A 234 -24.03 16.12 -15.22
C THR A 234 -23.36 15.13 -14.26
N GLY A 235 -24.11 14.26 -13.61
CA GLY A 235 -23.58 13.20 -12.75
C GLY A 235 -22.60 12.30 -13.48
N GLY A 236 -22.95 11.87 -14.70
CA GLY A 236 -22.07 11.05 -15.54
C GLY A 236 -20.78 11.77 -15.96
N VAL A 237 -20.88 13.03 -16.42
CA VAL A 237 -19.71 13.82 -16.84
C VAL A 237 -18.73 14.02 -15.68
N PHE A 238 -19.23 14.41 -14.51
CA PHE A 238 -18.38 14.60 -13.33
C PHE A 238 -17.80 13.28 -12.82
N ALA A 239 -18.54 12.18 -12.84
CA ALA A 239 -18.01 10.86 -12.50
C ALA A 239 -16.83 10.47 -13.41
N VAL A 240 -16.96 10.70 -14.73
CA VAL A 240 -15.86 10.46 -15.68
C VAL A 240 -14.66 11.37 -15.39
N LEU A 241 -14.89 12.65 -15.10
CA LEU A 241 -13.81 13.58 -14.73
C LEU A 241 -13.09 13.15 -13.45
N ILE A 242 -13.82 12.68 -12.44
CA ILE A 242 -13.26 12.14 -11.19
C ILE A 242 -12.36 10.94 -11.49
N LEU A 243 -12.80 10.01 -12.35
CA LEU A 243 -12.00 8.85 -12.74
C LEU A 243 -10.72 9.26 -13.50
N ILE A 244 -10.83 10.18 -14.46
CA ILE A 244 -9.67 10.68 -15.21
C ILE A 244 -8.65 11.34 -14.27
N MET A 245 -9.12 12.18 -13.34
CA MET A 245 -8.26 12.78 -12.33
C MET A 245 -7.67 11.72 -11.40
N GLY A 246 -8.47 10.74 -10.99
CA GLY A 246 -8.04 9.59 -10.20
C GLY A 246 -6.84 8.87 -10.81
N ILE A 247 -6.96 8.49 -12.09
CA ILE A 247 -5.87 7.82 -12.83
C ILE A 247 -4.65 8.76 -12.92
N ARG A 248 -4.85 10.04 -13.24
CA ARG A 248 -3.76 11.01 -13.37
C ARG A 248 -2.98 11.21 -12.07
N PHE A 249 -3.65 11.22 -10.92
CA PHE A 249 -3.03 11.44 -9.61
C PHE A 249 -2.53 10.14 -8.94
N SER A 250 -3.05 8.97 -9.34
CA SER A 250 -2.58 7.68 -8.82
C SER A 250 -1.11 7.38 -9.11
N GLY A 251 -0.49 8.17 -9.99
CA GLY A 251 0.87 7.92 -10.46
C GLY A 251 0.97 6.68 -11.35
N LEU A 252 -0.14 6.08 -11.81
CA LEU A 252 -0.13 4.84 -12.59
C LEU A 252 0.86 4.90 -13.76
N GLY A 253 1.88 4.03 -13.70
CA GLY A 253 2.92 3.96 -14.71
C GLY A 253 2.36 3.54 -16.08
N ARG A 254 3.05 3.93 -17.17
CA ARG A 254 2.63 3.59 -18.54
C ARG A 254 2.57 2.08 -18.81
N GLU A 255 3.22 1.28 -17.99
CA GLU A 255 3.28 -0.18 -18.11
C GLU A 255 1.97 -0.88 -17.73
N TYR A 256 1.10 -0.17 -17.02
CA TYR A 256 -0.23 -0.63 -16.67
C TYR A 256 -1.27 -0.37 -17.78
N LEU A 257 -0.85 0.32 -18.85
CA LEU A 257 -1.71 0.65 -19.99
C LEU A 257 -1.30 -0.20 -21.19
N PRO A 258 -2.25 -0.85 -21.87
CA PRO A 258 -1.93 -1.55 -23.11
C PRO A 258 -1.60 -0.57 -24.22
N THR A 259 -0.97 -1.08 -25.27
CA THR A 259 -0.80 -0.35 -26.54
C THR A 259 -2.16 -0.11 -27.21
N TYR A 260 -3.09 -1.06 -27.08
CA TYR A 260 -4.45 -0.98 -27.61
C TYR A 260 -5.48 -1.37 -26.57
N TRP A 261 -6.60 -0.66 -26.52
CA TRP A 261 -7.69 -0.96 -25.56
C TRP A 261 -8.34 -2.33 -25.78
N SER A 262 -8.21 -2.92 -26.97
CA SER A 262 -8.70 -4.24 -27.32
C SER A 262 -7.71 -5.38 -27.05
N ASP A 263 -6.56 -5.09 -26.43
CA ASP A 263 -5.55 -6.10 -26.10
C ASP A 263 -5.97 -6.89 -24.85
N PHE A 264 -6.91 -7.82 -25.03
CA PHE A 264 -7.42 -8.64 -23.93
C PHE A 264 -6.37 -9.57 -23.32
N GLU A 265 -5.41 -10.03 -24.12
CA GLU A 265 -4.30 -10.86 -23.67
C GLU A 265 -3.39 -10.10 -22.71
N PHE A 266 -3.10 -8.83 -23.02
CA PHE A 266 -2.39 -7.95 -22.08
C PHE A 266 -3.08 -7.87 -20.73
N TYR A 267 -4.40 -7.62 -20.69
CA TYR A 267 -5.11 -7.51 -19.41
C TYR A 267 -5.13 -8.83 -18.64
N GLU A 268 -5.31 -9.96 -19.33
CA GLU A 268 -5.26 -11.28 -18.68
C GLU A 268 -3.90 -11.52 -18.02
N ASN A 269 -2.82 -11.26 -18.75
CA ASN A 269 -1.46 -11.43 -18.25
C ASN A 269 -1.18 -10.47 -17.09
N LEU A 270 -1.56 -9.20 -17.21
CA LEU A 270 -1.40 -8.21 -16.14
C LEU A 270 -2.20 -8.60 -14.89
N TRP A 271 -3.43 -9.08 -15.04
CA TRP A 271 -4.25 -9.52 -13.90
C TRP A 271 -3.63 -10.73 -13.23
N ARG A 272 -3.12 -11.70 -14.00
CA ARG A 272 -2.46 -12.88 -13.46
C ARG A 272 -1.19 -12.52 -12.70
N GLU A 273 -0.31 -11.73 -13.31
CA GLU A 273 0.92 -11.25 -12.70
C GLU A 273 0.66 -10.52 -11.39
N LYS A 274 -0.29 -9.56 -11.38
CA LYS A 274 -0.58 -8.78 -10.18
C LYS A 274 -1.36 -9.56 -9.13
N ALA A 275 -2.23 -10.49 -9.52
CA ALA A 275 -2.88 -11.39 -8.57
C ALA A 275 -1.87 -12.31 -7.88
N ASP A 276 -0.88 -12.82 -8.63
CA ASP A 276 0.21 -13.62 -8.06
C ASP A 276 1.10 -12.77 -7.14
N ALA A 277 1.44 -11.53 -7.51
CA ALA A 277 2.19 -10.61 -6.64
C ALA A 277 1.45 -10.31 -5.33
N VAL A 278 0.14 -10.04 -5.39
CA VAL A 278 -0.73 -9.84 -4.21
C VAL A 278 -0.75 -11.11 -3.34
N LYS A 279 -0.85 -12.28 -3.97
CA LYS A 279 -0.89 -13.57 -3.27
C LYS A 279 0.45 -13.88 -2.60
N GLN A 280 1.57 -13.65 -3.26
CA GLN A 280 2.91 -13.78 -2.68
C GLN A 280 3.06 -12.87 -1.47
N LEU A 281 2.80 -11.56 -1.62
CA LEU A 281 2.88 -10.61 -0.52
C LEU A 281 1.93 -10.96 0.63
N SER A 282 0.73 -11.51 0.37
CA SER A 282 -0.20 -11.91 1.42
C SER A 282 0.30 -13.09 2.26
N ARG A 283 1.07 -14.00 1.65
CA ARG A 283 1.57 -15.23 2.28
C ARG A 283 2.82 -14.96 3.09
N HIS A 284 3.71 -14.13 2.54
CA HIS A 284 5.00 -13.88 3.11
C HIS A 284 5.35 -12.40 3.00
N GLN A 285 5.63 -11.79 4.15
CA GLN A 285 6.26 -10.49 4.23
C GLN A 285 7.55 -10.67 5.00
N GLU A 286 8.68 -10.19 4.48
CA GLU A 286 9.97 -10.32 5.16
C GLU A 286 10.07 -9.23 6.24
N PHE A 287 9.90 -7.98 5.81
CA PHE A 287 10.12 -6.79 6.64
C PHE A 287 8.82 -6.13 7.11
N TRP A 288 8.91 -5.34 8.17
CA TRP A 288 7.77 -4.59 8.70
C TRP A 288 7.20 -3.58 7.68
N GLN A 289 8.06 -2.98 6.85
CA GLN A 289 7.64 -2.08 5.78
C GLN A 289 6.65 -2.74 4.81
N GLU A 290 6.92 -3.98 4.39
CA GLU A 290 6.03 -4.71 3.49
C GLU A 290 4.70 -5.04 4.16
N GLN A 291 4.71 -5.31 5.46
CA GLN A 291 3.48 -5.47 6.25
C GLN A 291 2.69 -4.15 6.30
N LEU A 292 3.35 -2.99 6.38
CA LEU A 292 2.67 -1.70 6.28
C LEU A 292 2.05 -1.49 4.90
N ILE A 293 2.76 -1.83 3.81
CA ILE A 293 2.24 -1.79 2.44
C ILE A 293 0.98 -2.67 2.35
N TRP A 294 1.08 -3.93 2.77
CA TRP A 294 -0.01 -4.90 2.74
C TRP A 294 -1.23 -4.44 3.55
N THR A 295 -1.02 -4.08 4.82
CA THR A 295 -2.13 -3.74 5.73
C THR A 295 -2.83 -2.45 5.33
N ARG A 296 -2.09 -1.41 4.90
CA ARG A 296 -2.67 -0.15 4.42
C ARG A 296 -3.44 -0.35 3.12
N TRP A 297 -2.87 -1.10 2.17
CA TRP A 297 -3.56 -1.44 0.94
C TRP A 297 -4.85 -2.22 1.20
N LEU A 298 -4.80 -3.23 2.07
CA LEU A 298 -5.97 -4.03 2.43
C LEU A 298 -7.05 -3.19 3.12
N GLN A 299 -6.67 -2.29 4.03
CA GLN A 299 -7.59 -1.34 4.67
C GLN A 299 -8.27 -0.44 3.62
N ALA A 300 -7.50 0.06 2.65
CA ALA A 300 -8.05 0.89 1.57
C ALA A 300 -9.03 0.10 0.70
N VAL A 301 -8.67 -1.12 0.27
CA VAL A 301 -9.54 -1.99 -0.55
C VAL A 301 -10.83 -2.34 0.19
N ILE A 302 -10.72 -2.87 1.41
CA ILE A 302 -11.89 -3.29 2.20
C ILE A 302 -12.77 -2.08 2.53
N GLY A 303 -12.16 -0.97 2.96
CA GLY A 303 -12.90 0.24 3.28
C GLY A 303 -13.68 0.78 2.09
N ASN A 304 -13.08 0.79 0.89
CA ASN A 304 -13.77 1.16 -0.34
C ASN A 304 -14.93 0.22 -0.68
N LEU A 305 -14.75 -1.10 -0.55
CA LEU A 305 -15.81 -2.09 -0.82
C LEU A 305 -16.99 -1.95 0.14
N VAL A 306 -16.72 -1.78 1.44
CA VAL A 306 -17.77 -1.53 2.46
C VAL A 306 -18.54 -0.26 2.12
N LEU A 307 -17.83 0.80 1.74
CA LEU A 307 -18.43 2.08 1.41
C LEU A 307 -19.35 1.98 0.17
N ILE A 308 -18.93 1.26 -0.88
CA ILE A 308 -19.80 0.95 -2.04
C ILE A 308 -21.07 0.21 -1.58
N GLY A 309 -20.93 -0.79 -0.72
CA GLY A 309 -22.07 -1.54 -0.18
C GLY A 309 -23.07 -0.64 0.57
N VAL A 310 -22.57 0.27 1.42
CA VAL A 310 -23.39 1.24 2.15
C VAL A 310 -24.09 2.22 1.21
N GLN A 311 -23.41 2.66 0.15
CA GLN A 311 -24.00 3.54 -0.88
C GLN A 311 -25.14 2.87 -1.63
N ILE A 312 -24.97 1.61 -2.03
CA ILE A 312 -26.01 0.83 -2.71
C ILE A 312 -27.23 0.66 -1.80
N LEU A 313 -27.02 0.26 -0.54
CA LEU A 313 -28.08 0.09 0.44
C LEU A 313 -28.84 1.41 0.70
N THR A 314 -28.10 2.51 0.83
CA THR A 314 -28.65 3.87 1.00
C THR A 314 -29.62 4.21 -0.13
N VAL A 315 -29.23 3.94 -1.37
CA VAL A 315 -30.05 4.26 -2.54
C VAL A 315 -31.29 3.39 -2.60
N TYR A 316 -31.14 2.09 -2.32
CA TYR A 316 -32.26 1.17 -2.24
C TYR A 316 -33.31 1.64 -1.23
N VAL A 317 -32.89 1.95 0.00
CA VAL A 317 -33.78 2.44 1.07
C VAL A 317 -34.43 3.77 0.69
N THR A 318 -33.68 4.70 0.10
CA THR A 318 -34.22 6.00 -0.31
C THR A 318 -35.30 5.86 -1.39
N ILE A 319 -35.08 4.98 -2.37
CA ILE A 319 -36.06 4.70 -3.43
C ILE A 319 -37.33 4.07 -2.84
N ASP A 320 -37.19 3.11 -1.91
CA ASP A 320 -38.32 2.42 -1.30
C ASP A 320 -39.18 3.37 -0.43
N ILE A 321 -38.53 4.19 0.40
CA ILE A 321 -39.21 5.25 1.18
C ILE A 321 -39.92 6.22 0.24
N THR A 322 -39.29 6.66 -0.85
CA THR A 322 -39.91 7.59 -1.80
C THR A 322 -41.13 6.97 -2.49
N ARG A 323 -41.04 5.68 -2.88
CA ARG A 323 -42.15 4.95 -3.49
C ARG A 323 -43.31 4.74 -2.52
N SER A 324 -43.04 4.36 -1.27
CA SER A 324 -44.07 4.18 -0.25
C SER A 324 -44.80 5.50 0.05
N MET A 325 -44.07 6.62 0.17
CA MET A 325 -44.68 7.95 0.32
C MET A 325 -45.57 8.31 -0.88
N GLN A 326 -45.10 8.10 -2.12
CA GLN A 326 -45.91 8.37 -3.32
C GLN A 326 -47.19 7.53 -3.37
N LEU A 327 -47.14 6.25 -2.96
CA LEU A 327 -48.30 5.37 -2.88
C LEU A 327 -49.30 5.83 -1.82
N HIS A 328 -48.83 6.26 -0.65
CA HIS A 328 -49.69 6.81 0.40
C HIS A 328 -50.38 8.11 -0.03
N THR A 329 -49.64 9.04 -0.66
CA THR A 329 -50.22 10.30 -1.18
C THR A 329 -51.26 10.03 -2.26
N ARG A 330 -51.00 9.08 -3.16
CA ARG A 330 -51.95 8.69 -4.22
C ARG A 330 -53.22 8.03 -3.66
N LYS A 331 -53.09 7.15 -2.67
CA LYS A 331 -54.23 6.54 -1.94
C LYS A 331 -55.03 7.59 -1.18
N GLY A 332 -54.36 8.55 -0.53
CA GLY A 332 -55.01 9.67 0.18
C GLY A 332 -55.85 10.56 -0.76
N MET A 333 -55.30 10.93 -1.92
CA MET A 333 -56.04 11.68 -2.94
C MET A 333 -57.25 10.91 -3.50
N HIS A 334 -57.12 9.61 -3.76
CA HIS A 334 -58.25 8.79 -4.22
C HIS A 334 -59.36 8.67 -3.17
N ARG A 335 -59.01 8.54 -1.88
CA ARG A 335 -60.00 8.48 -0.79
C ARG A 335 -60.73 9.82 -0.60
N LYS A 336 -60.02 10.95 -0.73
CA LYS A 336 -60.63 12.29 -0.65
C LYS A 336 -61.63 12.53 -1.78
N ARG A 337 -61.28 12.21 -3.03
CA ARG A 337 -62.20 12.31 -4.18
C ARG A 337 -63.45 11.45 -4.01
N ARG A 338 -63.29 10.20 -3.53
CA ARG A 338 -64.43 9.29 -3.34
C ARG A 338 -65.40 9.78 -2.24
N ASN A 339 -64.90 10.45 -1.20
CA ASN A 339 -65.75 11.05 -0.16
C ASN A 339 -66.45 12.34 -0.64
N GLU A 340 -65.81 13.14 -1.49
CA GLU A 340 -66.45 14.33 -2.09
C GLU A 340 -67.56 13.98 -3.07
N ASP A 341 -67.41 12.89 -3.84
CA ASP A 341 -68.46 12.40 -4.75
C ASP A 341 -69.61 11.72 -3.98
N GLY A 342 -69.32 11.00 -2.89
CA GLY A 342 -70.34 10.35 -2.05
C GLY A 342 -71.15 11.30 -1.16
N SER A 343 -70.69 12.54 -0.94
CA SER A 343 -71.43 13.57 -0.19
C SER A 343 -72.36 14.42 -1.07
N LYS A 344 -72.33 14.23 -2.39
CA LYS A 344 -73.15 14.96 -3.37
C LYS A 344 -74.33 14.15 -3.91
N ALA A 345 -74.51 12.92 -3.43
CA ALA A 345 -75.68 12.08 -3.65
C ALA A 345 -76.49 12.03 -2.35
#